data_AF-A0A356L7I6-F1
#
_entry.id   AF-A0A356L7I6-F1
#
_cell.length_a   1.000
_cell.length_b   1.000
_cell.length_c   1.000
_cell.angle_alpha   90.00
_cell.angle_beta   90.00
_cell.angle_gamma   90.00
#
_symmetry.space_group_name_H-M   'P 1'
#
loop_
_entity.id
_entity.type
_entity.pdbx_description
1 polymer ?
#
loop_
_entity_poly.entity_id
_entity_poly.type
_entity_poly.pdbx_seq_one_letter_code
_entity_poly.pdbx_strand_id
1 'polypeptide(L)'
;SNLINEDFLEQNAHKLQLKGCTVGLMNPPYSQGSKKNPNLYEICFIEHLLDSLSVGGRCVVIVPQFSMTGKTKEEQSIKTNILKHHTLEGVITLNKDTFYGVGTMPCIAVFTAHKPHRAEHVCKFINFEDDGFKVAPHIGLIETQAAKDKKQHLLDVWFDRIDADTHFCVKTTITDTDEWLHSFYYFNDEIPTDADFDKTVSDYLTFEFSMVMQGREYLFNGDDGVESN
;
A
#
# COMPACT_ATOMS: atom_id res chain seq x y z
N SER A 1 -22.70 14.73 -20.46
CA SER A 1 -22.05 14.10 -19.30
C SER A 1 -20.95 13.20 -19.84
N ASN A 2 -19.74 13.23 -19.26
CA ASN A 2 -18.64 12.32 -19.62
C ASN A 2 -18.60 11.07 -18.72
N LEU A 3 -19.68 10.79 -18.00
CA LEU A 3 -19.84 9.61 -17.17
C LEU A 3 -20.37 8.46 -18.02
N ILE A 4 -19.69 7.32 -17.93
CA ILE A 4 -20.02 6.09 -18.64
C ILE A 4 -20.35 5.05 -17.57
N ASN A 5 -21.54 4.46 -17.62
CA ASN A 5 -21.96 3.40 -16.71
C ASN A 5 -21.71 2.04 -17.38
N GLU A 6 -20.45 1.62 -17.38
CA GLU A 6 -19.98 0.36 -17.96
C GLU A 6 -18.99 -0.30 -17.01
N ASP A 7 -18.77 -1.60 -17.20
CA ASP A 7 -17.66 -2.29 -16.53
C ASP A 7 -16.34 -1.91 -17.22
N PHE A 8 -15.46 -1.23 -16.48
CA PHE A 8 -14.16 -0.78 -16.97
C PHE A 8 -13.23 -1.96 -17.30
N LEU A 9 -13.34 -3.08 -16.59
CA LEU A 9 -12.44 -4.23 -16.71
C LEU A 9 -12.81 -5.12 -17.89
N GLU A 10 -14.09 -5.16 -18.23
CA GLU A 10 -14.58 -5.85 -19.42
C GLU A 10 -14.29 -5.08 -20.72
N GLN A 11 -13.92 -3.80 -20.61
CA GLN A 11 -13.53 -2.99 -21.76
C GLN A 11 -12.10 -3.31 -22.20
N ASN A 12 -11.89 -3.42 -23.51
CA ASN A 12 -10.55 -3.61 -24.06
C ASN A 12 -9.66 -2.37 -23.82
N ALA A 13 -8.55 -2.56 -23.12
CA ALA A 13 -7.62 -1.48 -22.74
C ALA A 13 -7.09 -0.69 -23.95
N HIS A 14 -6.75 -1.35 -25.06
CA HIS A 14 -6.27 -0.67 -26.27
C HIS A 14 -7.35 0.21 -26.92
N LYS A 15 -8.63 -0.20 -26.87
CA LYS A 15 -9.73 0.66 -27.32
C LYS A 15 -9.91 1.86 -26.41
N LEU A 16 -9.76 1.67 -25.09
CA LEU A 16 -9.80 2.77 -24.11
C LEU A 16 -8.66 3.76 -24.33
N GLN A 17 -7.46 3.28 -24.64
CA GLN A 17 -6.28 4.10 -24.93
C GLN A 17 -6.51 5.06 -26.11
N LEU A 18 -7.30 4.69 -27.12
CA LEU A 18 -7.67 5.58 -28.24
C LEU A 18 -8.41 6.85 -27.79
N LYS A 19 -8.99 6.86 -26.59
CA LYS A 19 -9.63 8.06 -26.02
C LYS A 19 -8.61 9.13 -25.60
N GLY A 20 -7.31 8.81 -25.57
CA GLY A 20 -6.26 9.78 -25.28
C GLY A 20 -6.16 10.20 -23.80
N CYS A 21 -6.63 9.35 -22.88
CA CYS A 21 -6.58 9.64 -21.45
C CYS A 21 -5.12 9.69 -20.96
N THR A 22 -4.73 10.79 -20.31
CA THR A 22 -3.36 11.00 -19.80
C THR A 22 -3.23 10.83 -18.29
N VAL A 23 -4.34 10.75 -17.56
CA VAL A 23 -4.37 10.56 -16.11
C VAL A 23 -5.38 9.47 -15.78
N GLY A 24 -4.95 8.47 -15.02
CA GLY A 24 -5.80 7.41 -14.47
C GLY A 24 -5.77 7.46 -12.95
N LEU A 25 -6.94 7.49 -12.33
CA LEU A 25 -7.11 7.43 -10.88
C LEU A 25 -8.00 6.23 -10.54
N MET A 26 -7.65 5.42 -9.55
CA MET A 26 -8.48 4.27 -9.17
C MET A 26 -8.43 3.98 -7.67
N ASN A 27 -9.59 3.61 -7.12
CA ASN A 27 -9.77 2.95 -5.84
C ASN A 27 -10.53 1.65 -6.11
N PRO A 28 -9.85 0.56 -6.52
CA PRO A 28 -10.52 -0.69 -6.87
C PRO A 28 -11.13 -1.34 -5.61
N PRO A 29 -12.11 -2.25 -5.78
CA PRO A 29 -12.62 -3.01 -4.65
C PRO A 29 -11.51 -3.90 -4.06
N TYR A 30 -11.38 -3.89 -2.73
CA TYR A 30 -10.33 -4.64 -2.05
C TYR A 30 -10.70 -6.10 -1.83
N SER A 31 -9.69 -6.96 -1.80
CA SER A 31 -9.75 -8.38 -1.43
C SER A 31 -10.72 -9.19 -2.28
N GLN A 32 -10.88 -8.85 -3.57
CA GLN A 32 -11.73 -9.60 -4.50
C GLN A 32 -11.01 -10.80 -5.13
N GLY A 33 -9.68 -10.74 -5.18
CA GLY A 33 -8.82 -11.74 -5.78
C GLY A 33 -8.63 -12.99 -4.91
N SER A 34 -8.54 -14.14 -5.56
CA SER A 34 -8.17 -15.41 -4.92
C SER A 34 -7.57 -16.35 -5.94
N LYS A 35 -7.04 -17.50 -5.49
CA LYS A 35 -6.57 -18.57 -6.40
C LYS A 35 -7.64 -19.02 -7.41
N LYS A 36 -8.93 -18.89 -7.08
CA LYS A 36 -10.04 -19.22 -7.99
C LYS A 36 -10.32 -18.10 -9.00
N ASN A 37 -10.10 -16.85 -8.60
CA ASN A 37 -10.39 -15.66 -9.38
C ASN A 37 -9.16 -14.71 -9.41
N PRO A 38 -8.06 -15.11 -10.05
CA PRO A 38 -6.81 -14.34 -10.03
C PRO A 38 -6.94 -12.99 -10.75
N ASN A 39 -7.86 -12.87 -11.71
CA ASN A 39 -8.11 -11.61 -12.43
C ASN A 39 -8.68 -10.50 -11.53
N LEU A 40 -9.14 -10.84 -10.32
CA LEU A 40 -9.68 -9.91 -9.34
C LEU A 40 -8.67 -9.49 -8.27
N TYR A 41 -7.38 -9.81 -8.42
CA TYR A 41 -6.33 -9.19 -7.60
C TYR A 41 -6.18 -7.71 -7.98
N GLU A 42 -5.95 -6.83 -7.00
CA GLU A 42 -5.85 -5.38 -7.21
C GLU A 42 -4.80 -5.04 -8.27
N ILE A 43 -3.67 -5.77 -8.29
CA ILE A 43 -2.59 -5.57 -9.25
C ILE A 43 -3.02 -5.77 -10.71
N CYS A 44 -4.04 -6.59 -10.98
CA CYS A 44 -4.64 -6.74 -12.31
C CYS A 44 -5.39 -5.48 -12.75
N PHE A 45 -6.12 -4.84 -11.83
CA PHE A 45 -6.83 -3.58 -12.13
C PHE A 45 -5.83 -2.46 -12.40
N ILE A 46 -4.70 -2.46 -11.69
CA ILE A 46 -3.60 -1.49 -11.90
C ILE A 46 -3.01 -1.65 -13.30
N GLU A 47 -2.66 -2.88 -13.69
CA GLU A 47 -2.14 -3.18 -15.03
C GLU A 47 -3.13 -2.77 -16.12
N HIS A 48 -4.40 -3.16 -15.97
CA HIS A 48 -5.46 -2.80 -16.93
C HIS A 48 -5.64 -1.29 -17.08
N LEU A 49 -5.56 -0.53 -15.97
CA LEU A 49 -5.58 0.92 -16.02
C LEU A 49 -4.37 1.49 -16.74
N LEU A 50 -3.17 0.97 -16.48
CA LEU A 50 -1.94 1.40 -17.15
C LEU A 50 -2.01 1.17 -18.66
N ASP A 51 -2.47 0.00 -19.08
CA ASP A 51 -2.65 -0.35 -20.49
C ASP A 51 -3.67 0.56 -21.18
N SER A 52 -4.69 1.00 -20.44
CA SER A 52 -5.75 1.88 -20.94
C SER A 52 -5.33 3.35 -21.08
N LEU A 53 -4.20 3.76 -20.50
CA LEU A 53 -3.71 5.14 -20.57
C LEU A 53 -2.85 5.38 -21.81
N SER A 54 -2.78 6.65 -22.21
CA SER A 54 -1.86 7.11 -23.27
C SER A 54 -0.41 6.95 -22.83
N VAL A 55 0.49 6.88 -23.81
CA VAL A 55 1.93 6.79 -23.55
C VAL A 55 2.42 7.97 -22.71
N GLY A 56 3.11 7.67 -21.61
CA GLY A 56 3.56 8.68 -20.65
C GLY A 56 2.48 9.21 -19.71
N GLY A 57 1.26 8.64 -19.74
CA GLY A 57 0.19 8.98 -18.82
C GLY A 57 0.54 8.65 -17.36
N ARG A 58 -0.06 9.39 -16.42
CA ARG A 58 0.13 9.20 -14.98
C ARG A 58 -0.98 8.34 -14.41
N CYS A 59 -0.63 7.23 -13.77
CA CYS A 59 -1.57 6.38 -13.06
C CYS A 59 -1.35 6.53 -11.56
N VAL A 60 -2.43 6.71 -10.80
CA VAL A 60 -2.41 6.79 -9.33
C VAL A 60 -3.52 5.90 -8.79
N VAL A 61 -3.14 4.92 -7.98
CA VAL A 61 -4.06 3.91 -7.46
C VAL A 61 -3.92 3.82 -5.96
N ILE A 62 -5.04 3.85 -5.24
CA ILE A 62 -5.08 3.59 -3.81
C ILE A 62 -5.52 2.15 -3.59
N VAL A 63 -4.66 1.35 -2.95
CA VAL A 63 -4.88 -0.08 -2.72
C VAL A 63 -4.30 -0.48 -1.36
N PRO A 64 -4.62 -1.67 -0.84
CA PRO A 64 -3.97 -2.18 0.35
C PRO A 64 -2.47 -2.42 0.12
N GLN A 65 -1.66 -2.25 1.16
CA GLN A 65 -0.22 -2.50 1.11
C GLN A 65 0.12 -3.92 0.63
N PHE A 66 -0.71 -4.91 0.97
CA PHE A 66 -0.46 -6.29 0.54
C PHE A 66 -0.47 -6.48 -0.98
N SER A 67 -1.15 -5.61 -1.73
CA SER A 67 -1.16 -5.66 -3.20
C SER A 67 0.21 -5.28 -3.81
N MET A 68 1.11 -4.70 -3.01
CA MET A 68 2.46 -4.29 -3.42
C MET A 68 3.56 -5.31 -3.11
N THR A 69 3.24 -6.40 -2.38
CA THR A 69 4.22 -7.41 -2.00
C THR A 69 4.43 -8.47 -3.07
N GLY A 70 3.36 -8.90 -3.76
CA GLY A 70 3.43 -9.98 -4.76
C GLY A 70 3.55 -11.36 -4.12
N LYS A 71 2.53 -11.78 -3.35
CA LYS A 71 2.59 -12.99 -2.51
C LYS A 71 2.46 -14.28 -3.32
N THR A 72 1.72 -14.23 -4.43
CA THR A 72 1.48 -15.37 -5.31
C THR A 72 2.32 -15.28 -6.58
N LYS A 73 2.53 -16.43 -7.26
CA LYS A 73 3.25 -16.47 -8.54
C LYS A 73 2.54 -15.63 -9.60
N GLU A 74 1.22 -15.60 -9.56
CA GLU A 74 0.37 -14.79 -10.42
C GLU A 74 0.63 -13.29 -10.21
N GLU A 75 0.57 -12.81 -8.97
CA GLU A 75 0.88 -11.41 -8.64
C GLU A 75 2.31 -11.03 -9.01
N GLN A 76 3.28 -11.92 -8.76
CA GLN A 76 4.69 -11.70 -9.14
C GLN A 76 4.83 -11.54 -10.65
N SER A 77 4.19 -12.41 -11.44
CA SER A 77 4.20 -12.32 -12.89
C SER A 77 3.61 -11.00 -13.40
N ILE A 78 2.54 -10.52 -12.77
CA ILE A 78 1.92 -9.23 -13.13
C ILE A 78 2.82 -8.07 -12.74
N LYS A 79 3.43 -8.07 -11.55
CA LYS A 79 4.41 -7.06 -11.15
C LYS A 79 5.57 -6.97 -12.16
N THR A 80 6.14 -8.13 -12.54
CA THR A 80 7.17 -8.20 -13.57
C THR A 80 6.66 -7.65 -14.91
N ASN A 81 5.41 -7.92 -15.29
CA ASN A 81 4.83 -7.41 -16.54
C ASN A 81 4.58 -5.90 -16.52
N ILE A 82 4.13 -5.36 -15.38
CA ILE A 82 4.02 -3.92 -15.14
C ILE A 82 5.39 -3.27 -15.33
N LEU A 83 6.47 -3.78 -14.73
CA LEU A 83 7.80 -3.19 -14.88
C LEU A 83 8.36 -3.30 -16.32
N LYS A 84 7.97 -4.34 -17.08
CA LYS A 84 8.36 -4.47 -18.48
C LYS A 84 7.77 -3.39 -19.38
N HIS A 85 6.56 -2.92 -19.09
CA HIS A 85 5.81 -2.02 -19.98
C HIS A 85 5.60 -0.62 -19.38
N HIS A 86 5.72 -0.47 -18.07
CA HIS A 86 5.40 0.71 -17.29
C HIS A 86 6.46 0.97 -16.23
N THR A 87 6.46 2.17 -15.66
CA THR A 87 7.44 2.61 -14.68
C THR A 87 6.73 2.84 -13.36
N LEU A 88 7.10 2.12 -12.30
CA LEU A 88 6.78 2.54 -10.93
C LEU A 88 7.60 3.78 -10.59
N GLU A 89 6.94 4.80 -10.05
CA GLU A 89 7.58 6.07 -9.68
C GLU A 89 7.73 6.19 -8.17
N GLY A 90 6.80 5.57 -7.43
CA GLY A 90 6.86 5.49 -5.99
C GLY A 90 5.58 4.97 -5.35
N VAL A 91 5.68 4.64 -4.07
CA VAL A 91 4.56 4.21 -3.24
C VAL A 91 4.52 5.05 -1.96
N ILE A 92 3.35 5.55 -1.62
CA ILE A 92 3.09 6.37 -0.44
C ILE A 92 2.24 5.52 0.52
N THR A 93 2.84 5.07 1.61
CA THR A 93 2.13 4.41 2.71
C THR A 93 1.26 5.43 3.42
N LEU A 94 -0.02 5.10 3.67
CA LEU A 94 -0.98 6.03 4.27
C LEU A 94 -1.35 5.64 5.69
N ASN A 95 -1.95 6.59 6.40
CA ASN A 95 -2.59 6.37 7.69
C ASN A 95 -3.56 5.18 7.63
N LYS A 96 -3.42 4.22 8.57
CA LYS A 96 -4.32 3.05 8.70
C LYS A 96 -5.79 3.41 8.86
N ASP A 97 -6.07 4.60 9.39
CA ASP A 97 -7.42 5.10 9.63
C ASP A 97 -7.98 5.90 8.43
N THR A 98 -7.24 5.99 7.31
CA THR A 98 -7.70 6.64 6.05
C THR A 98 -9.09 6.14 5.64
N PHE A 99 -9.29 4.82 5.72
CA PHE A 99 -10.59 4.18 5.57
C PHE A 99 -11.16 3.81 6.93
N TYR A 100 -11.55 4.83 7.69
CA TYR A 100 -12.07 4.68 9.05
C TYR A 100 -13.19 3.63 9.12
N GLY A 101 -13.01 2.65 10.02
CA GLY A 101 -13.97 1.56 10.25
C GLY A 101 -13.86 0.35 9.31
N VAL A 102 -12.97 0.37 8.31
CA VAL A 102 -12.82 -0.74 7.34
C VAL A 102 -11.69 -1.71 7.71
N GLY A 103 -10.70 -1.27 8.50
CA GLY A 103 -9.60 -2.14 8.96
C GLY A 103 -8.68 -2.58 7.83
N THR A 104 -8.11 -1.63 7.09
CA THR A 104 -7.15 -1.87 6.00
C THR A 104 -5.93 -0.98 6.17
N MET A 105 -4.81 -1.38 5.56
CA MET A 105 -3.58 -0.59 5.51
C MET A 105 -3.40 -0.08 4.08
N PRO A 106 -3.88 1.12 3.73
CA PRO A 106 -3.83 1.59 2.37
C PRO A 106 -2.47 2.20 2.02
N CYS A 107 -2.16 2.18 0.73
CA CYS A 107 -1.05 2.89 0.12
C CYS A 107 -1.49 3.45 -1.24
N ILE A 108 -0.81 4.49 -1.71
CA ILE A 108 -0.97 5.04 -3.05
C ILE A 108 0.25 4.63 -3.87
N ALA A 109 0.04 3.92 -4.97
CA ALA A 109 1.08 3.63 -5.94
C ALA A 109 0.96 4.57 -7.15
N VAL A 110 2.09 5.15 -7.55
CA VAL A 110 2.17 6.09 -8.67
C VAL A 110 3.03 5.50 -9.77
N PHE A 111 2.53 5.53 -10.99
CA PHE A 111 3.19 4.95 -12.16
C PHE A 111 3.16 5.88 -13.36
N THR A 112 4.10 5.69 -14.28
CA THR A 112 4.05 6.22 -15.64
C THR A 112 3.73 5.10 -16.63
N ALA A 113 2.67 5.27 -17.40
CA ALA A 113 2.18 4.29 -18.38
C ALA A 113 3.06 4.23 -19.64
N HIS A 114 3.17 3.04 -20.21
CA HIS A 114 3.89 2.71 -21.45
C HIS A 114 5.35 3.21 -21.53
N LYS A 115 6.02 3.31 -20.38
CA LYS A 115 7.46 3.51 -20.29
C LYS A 115 8.05 2.34 -19.50
N PRO A 116 8.83 1.43 -20.11
CA PRO A 116 9.47 0.35 -19.39
C PRO A 116 10.32 0.86 -18.21
N HIS A 117 10.21 0.18 -17.07
CA HIS A 117 11.01 0.50 -15.90
C HIS A 117 12.47 0.15 -16.16
N ARG A 118 13.37 1.11 -15.95
CA ARG A 118 14.81 0.92 -16.13
C ARG A 118 15.46 0.58 -14.80
N ALA A 119 16.53 -0.22 -14.81
CA ALA A 119 17.23 -0.63 -13.59
C ALA A 119 17.80 0.57 -12.80
N GLU A 120 18.15 1.66 -13.49
CA GLU A 120 18.64 2.90 -12.89
C GLU A 120 17.52 3.85 -12.42
N HIS A 121 16.24 3.52 -12.66
CA HIS A 121 15.13 4.37 -12.25
C HIS A 121 14.98 4.34 -10.72
N VAL A 122 15.01 5.53 -10.12
CA VAL A 122 14.89 5.68 -8.67
C VAL A 122 13.42 5.88 -8.31
N CYS A 123 12.87 4.94 -7.55
CA CYS A 123 11.54 5.02 -6.96
C CYS A 123 11.59 5.76 -5.61
N LYS A 124 10.47 6.38 -5.23
CA LYS A 124 10.27 6.99 -3.91
C LYS A 124 9.31 6.17 -3.07
N PHE A 125 9.76 5.67 -1.94
CA PHE A 125 8.92 5.02 -0.96
C PHE A 125 8.73 5.95 0.23
N ILE A 126 7.50 6.38 0.49
CA ILE A 126 7.20 7.41 1.49
C ILE A 126 6.34 6.80 2.60
N ASN A 127 6.73 7.05 3.85
CA ASN A 127 5.88 6.84 5.01
C ASN A 127 5.06 8.10 5.30
N PHE A 128 3.77 8.07 4.97
CA PHE A 128 2.81 9.14 5.23
C PHE A 128 1.71 8.69 6.19
N GLU A 129 2.04 7.84 7.17
CA GLU A 129 1.10 7.41 8.21
C GLU A 129 0.68 8.56 9.14
N ASP A 130 1.60 9.48 9.46
CA ASP A 130 1.30 10.74 10.15
C ASP A 130 0.90 11.83 9.14
N ASP A 131 -0.29 11.67 8.59
CA ASP A 131 -0.90 12.57 7.59
C ASP A 131 -1.52 13.84 8.20
N GLY A 132 -1.46 13.98 9.52
CA GLY A 132 -2.09 15.08 10.25
C GLY A 132 -3.60 14.95 10.44
N PHE A 133 -4.19 13.77 10.19
CA PHE A 133 -5.57 13.46 10.56
C PHE A 133 -5.63 12.71 11.90
N LYS A 134 -6.76 12.83 12.61
CA LYS A 134 -7.00 12.12 13.87
C LYS A 134 -8.39 11.53 13.89
N VAL A 135 -8.51 10.36 14.49
CA VAL A 135 -9.80 9.72 14.74
C VAL A 135 -10.46 10.38 15.96
N ALA A 136 -11.69 10.88 15.76
CA ALA A 136 -12.54 11.36 16.84
C ALA A 136 -13.70 10.38 17.10
N PRO A 137 -14.01 10.07 18.38
CA PRO A 137 -15.15 9.21 18.73
C PRO A 137 -16.44 9.69 18.08
N HIS A 138 -17.20 8.76 17.49
CA HIS A 138 -18.50 8.98 16.84
C HIS A 138 -18.52 9.90 15.60
N ILE A 139 -17.38 10.44 15.18
CA ILE A 139 -17.28 11.30 13.98
C ILE A 139 -16.43 10.61 12.90
N GLY A 140 -15.33 9.96 13.30
CA GLY A 140 -14.39 9.33 12.39
C GLY A 140 -13.14 10.18 12.16
N LEU A 141 -12.57 10.11 10.96
CA LEU A 141 -11.32 10.77 10.62
C LEU A 141 -11.53 12.28 10.43
N ILE A 142 -10.84 13.10 11.22
CA ILE A 142 -10.93 14.56 11.20
C ILE A 142 -9.58 15.17 10.84
N GLU A 143 -9.61 16.16 9.95
CA GLU A 143 -8.46 16.98 9.59
C GLU A 143 -8.02 17.85 10.76
N THR A 144 -6.73 17.80 11.14
CA THR A 144 -6.16 18.73 12.12
C THR A 144 -5.49 19.92 11.44
N GLN A 145 -5.09 20.93 12.21
CA GLN A 145 -4.33 22.07 11.69
C GLN A 145 -3.02 21.66 10.99
N ALA A 146 -2.44 20.52 11.38
CA ALA A 146 -1.18 20.03 10.81
C ALA A 146 -1.34 19.35 9.44
N ALA A 147 -2.54 18.91 9.05
CA ALA A 147 -2.77 18.13 7.83
C ALA A 147 -2.32 18.88 6.56
N LYS A 148 -2.54 20.20 6.53
CA LYS A 148 -2.11 21.06 5.44
C LYS A 148 -0.59 21.10 5.30
N ASP A 149 0.12 21.24 6.41
CA ASP A 149 1.58 21.31 6.43
C ASP A 149 2.20 19.95 6.09
N LYS A 150 1.63 18.85 6.60
CA LYS A 150 2.04 17.47 6.29
C LYS A 150 1.86 17.16 4.81
N LYS A 151 0.70 17.51 4.24
CA LYS A 151 0.46 17.38 2.78
C LYS A 151 1.45 18.19 1.97
N GLN A 152 1.74 19.43 2.38
CA GLN A 152 2.70 20.27 1.68
C GLN A 152 4.11 19.66 1.73
N HIS A 153 4.54 19.17 2.90
CA HIS A 153 5.81 18.45 3.07
C HIS A 153 5.90 17.23 2.14
N LEU A 154 4.86 16.38 2.09
CA LEU A 154 4.77 15.27 1.15
C LEU A 154 4.99 15.71 -0.30
N LEU A 155 4.30 16.77 -0.74
CA LEU A 155 4.44 17.26 -2.11
C LEU A 155 5.83 17.84 -2.38
N ASP A 156 6.41 18.55 -1.42
CA ASP A 156 7.74 19.13 -1.57
C ASP A 156 8.82 18.05 -1.65
N VAL A 157 8.71 16.96 -0.88
CA VAL A 157 9.57 15.79 -0.99
C VAL A 157 9.32 15.03 -2.30
N TRP A 158 8.04 14.82 -2.66
CA TRP A 158 7.66 14.10 -3.89
C TRP A 158 8.16 14.79 -5.15
N PHE A 159 8.19 16.12 -5.17
CA PHE A 159 8.68 16.92 -6.29
C PHE A 159 10.14 17.35 -6.15
N ASP A 160 10.91 16.76 -5.22
CA ASP A 160 12.34 17.06 -4.99
C ASP A 160 12.63 18.55 -4.74
N ARG A 161 11.70 19.25 -4.09
CA ARG A 161 11.90 20.65 -3.66
C ARG A 161 12.67 20.72 -2.36
N ILE A 162 12.57 19.67 -1.54
CA ILE A 162 13.30 19.48 -0.28
C ILE A 162 13.74 18.03 -0.16
N ASP A 163 14.80 17.81 0.62
CA ASP A 163 15.19 16.48 1.07
C ASP A 163 14.41 16.08 2.32
N ALA A 164 14.24 14.77 2.50
CA ALA A 164 13.66 14.18 3.69
C ALA A 164 14.62 13.13 4.25
N ASP A 165 14.51 12.86 5.55
CA ASP A 165 15.19 11.71 6.14
C ASP A 165 14.61 10.38 5.62
N THR A 166 15.34 9.30 5.88
CA THR A 166 14.95 7.95 5.44
C THR A 166 13.73 7.40 6.15
N HIS A 167 13.41 7.91 7.35
CA HIS A 167 12.19 7.56 8.07
C HIS A 167 10.96 8.04 7.30
N PHE A 168 11.02 9.23 6.69
CA PHE A 168 9.96 9.74 5.84
C PHE A 168 10.02 9.22 4.40
N CYS A 169 11.17 9.26 3.73
CA CYS A 169 11.30 8.90 2.32
C CYS A 169 12.59 8.13 2.02
N VAL A 170 12.44 6.92 1.49
CA VAL A 170 13.56 6.15 0.93
C VAL A 170 13.54 6.28 -0.60
N LYS A 171 14.65 6.74 -1.17
CA LYS A 171 14.86 6.81 -2.63
C LYS A 171 15.79 5.66 -3.04
N THR A 172 15.31 4.71 -3.84
CA THR A 172 16.09 3.54 -4.24
C THR A 172 15.65 2.98 -5.58
N THR A 173 16.55 2.25 -6.24
CA THR A 173 16.20 1.40 -7.39
C THR A 173 15.52 0.12 -6.90
N ILE A 174 14.76 -0.52 -7.78
CA ILE A 174 14.01 -1.75 -7.47
C ILE A 174 14.31 -2.86 -8.46
N THR A 175 14.05 -4.09 -8.03
CA THR A 175 14.00 -5.30 -8.85
C THR A 175 12.55 -5.79 -8.96
N ASP A 176 12.30 -6.76 -9.83
CA ASP A 176 10.98 -7.35 -10.01
C ASP A 176 10.53 -8.24 -8.84
N THR A 177 11.48 -8.69 -8.01
CA THR A 177 11.21 -9.49 -6.81
C THR A 177 10.96 -8.68 -5.55
N ASP A 178 11.27 -7.38 -5.54
CA ASP A 178 11.17 -6.55 -4.35
C ASP A 178 9.72 -6.21 -3.99
N GLU A 179 9.45 -5.98 -2.70
CA GLU A 179 8.17 -5.42 -2.25
C GLU A 179 8.16 -3.91 -2.47
N TRP A 180 7.09 -3.37 -3.05
CA TRP A 180 7.00 -1.94 -3.34
C TRP A 180 6.45 -1.16 -2.14
N LEU A 181 7.10 -1.30 -0.99
CA LEU A 181 6.68 -0.71 0.29
C LEU A 181 7.85 -0.03 0.99
N HIS A 182 7.57 1.07 1.69
CA HIS A 182 8.57 1.77 2.50
C HIS A 182 9.24 0.84 3.53
N SER A 183 8.44 0.02 4.21
CA SER A 183 8.91 -0.94 5.23
C SER A 183 9.89 -2.00 4.71
N PHE A 184 9.94 -2.24 3.38
CA PHE A 184 10.88 -3.18 2.78
C PHE A 184 12.28 -2.56 2.64
N TYR A 185 12.36 -1.25 2.39
CA TYR A 185 13.63 -0.53 2.16
C TYR A 185 14.10 0.27 3.38
N TYR A 186 13.19 0.63 4.28
CA TYR A 186 13.52 1.32 5.50
C TYR A 186 13.94 0.31 6.57
N PHE A 187 15.17 0.47 7.06
CA PHE A 187 15.67 -0.25 8.20
C PHE A 187 15.79 0.71 9.38
N ASN A 188 15.12 0.39 10.49
CA ASN A 188 15.29 1.15 11.72
C ASN A 188 16.50 0.59 12.48
N ASP A 189 17.63 1.30 12.40
CA ASP A 189 18.86 0.97 13.12
C ASP A 189 18.81 1.40 14.61
N GLU A 190 17.75 2.07 15.07
CA GLU A 190 17.62 2.48 16.47
C GLU A 190 17.44 1.26 17.38
N ILE A 191 18.37 1.09 18.32
CA ILE A 191 18.32 0.03 19.33
C ILE A 191 17.14 0.33 20.27
N PRO A 192 16.18 -0.60 20.42
CA PRO A 192 15.06 -0.42 21.37
C PRO A 192 15.58 -0.12 22.77
N THR A 193 14.92 0.80 23.46
CA THR A 193 15.30 1.16 24.82
C THR A 193 14.77 0.15 25.84
N ASP A 194 15.34 0.11 27.04
CA ASP A 194 14.79 -0.69 28.15
C ASP A 194 13.31 -0.34 28.42
N ALA A 195 12.92 0.92 28.23
CA ALA A 195 11.55 1.36 28.37
C ALA A 195 10.60 0.77 27.30
N ASP A 196 11.10 0.58 26.06
CA ASP A 196 10.33 -0.08 25.00
C ASP A 196 10.14 -1.57 25.30
N PHE A 197 11.16 -2.21 25.89
CA PHE A 197 11.07 -3.59 26.37
C PHE A 197 10.03 -3.71 27.50
N ASP A 198 10.13 -2.88 28.53
CA ASP A 198 9.20 -2.87 29.67
C ASP A 198 7.75 -2.64 29.23
N LYS A 199 7.55 -1.72 28.28
CA LYS A 199 6.24 -1.47 27.67
C LYS A 199 5.71 -2.70 26.94
N THR A 200 6.54 -3.33 26.11
CA THR A 200 6.14 -4.53 25.35
C THR A 200 5.74 -5.67 26.28
N VAL A 201 6.49 -5.91 27.36
CA VAL A 201 6.17 -6.91 28.38
C VAL A 201 4.86 -6.55 29.09
N SER A 202 4.67 -5.28 29.45
CA SER A 202 3.45 -4.81 30.11
C SER A 202 2.20 -4.97 29.23
N ASP A 203 2.32 -4.65 27.94
CA ASP A 203 1.25 -4.80 26.95
C ASP A 203 0.89 -6.29 26.78
N TYR A 204 1.89 -7.17 26.70
CA TYR A 204 1.69 -8.62 26.64
C TYR A 204 0.96 -9.16 27.87
N LEU A 205 1.42 -8.83 29.08
CA LEU A 205 0.79 -9.28 30.33
C LEU A 205 -0.64 -8.75 30.48
N THR A 206 -0.87 -7.50 30.06
CA THR A 206 -2.21 -6.89 30.06
C THR A 206 -3.15 -7.62 29.10
N PHE A 207 -2.67 -7.95 27.91
CA PHE A 207 -3.42 -8.73 26.93
C PHE A 207 -3.72 -10.14 27.44
N GLU A 208 -2.72 -10.84 27.97
CA GLU A 208 -2.87 -12.18 28.56
C GLU A 208 -3.93 -12.18 29.66
N PHE A 209 -3.79 -11.27 30.64
CA PHE A 209 -4.75 -11.13 31.73
C PHE A 209 -6.16 -10.81 31.21
N SER A 210 -6.29 -9.92 30.23
CA SER A 210 -7.57 -9.60 29.61
C SER A 210 -8.21 -10.82 28.94
N MET A 211 -7.42 -11.67 28.28
CA MET A 211 -7.93 -12.88 27.63
C MET A 211 -8.33 -13.95 28.65
N VAL A 212 -7.55 -14.13 29.73
CA VAL A 212 -7.89 -15.02 30.85
C VAL A 212 -9.20 -14.59 31.51
N MET A 213 -9.36 -13.29 31.82
CA MET A 213 -10.61 -12.74 32.39
C MET A 213 -11.82 -12.92 31.48
N GLN A 214 -11.62 -13.00 30.17
CA GLN A 214 -12.67 -13.30 29.17
C GLN A 214 -12.92 -14.80 28.99
N GLY A 215 -12.31 -15.66 29.81
CA GLY A 215 -12.44 -17.12 29.73
C GLY A 215 -11.74 -17.73 28.50
N ARG A 216 -10.80 -16.99 27.90
CA ARG A 216 -10.02 -17.42 26.72
C ARG A 216 -8.60 -17.88 27.07
N GLU A 217 -8.41 -18.36 28.28
CA GLU A 217 -7.12 -18.86 28.78
C GLU A 217 -6.54 -19.99 27.91
N TYR A 218 -7.39 -20.79 27.27
CA TYR A 218 -6.99 -21.85 26.34
C TYR A 218 -6.14 -21.35 25.16
N LEU A 219 -6.15 -20.04 24.85
CA LEU A 219 -5.30 -19.46 23.81
C LEU A 219 -3.81 -19.46 24.18
N PHE A 220 -3.48 -19.61 25.46
CA PHE A 220 -2.10 -19.61 25.97
C PHE A 220 -1.62 -20.98 26.43
N ASN A 221 -2.55 -21.94 26.58
CA ASN A 221 -2.22 -23.33 26.82
C ASN A 221 -1.82 -23.95 25.49
N GLY A 222 -0.53 -24.14 25.27
CA GLY A 222 0.00 -24.83 24.09
C GLY A 222 -0.66 -26.20 23.96
N ASP A 223 -1.21 -26.49 22.78
CA ASP A 223 -1.67 -27.81 22.41
C ASP A 223 -0.43 -28.70 22.22
N ASP A 224 0.06 -29.30 23.31
CA ASP A 224 0.96 -30.46 23.24
C ASP A 224 0.13 -31.66 22.74
N GLY A 225 -0.20 -31.62 21.45
CA GLY A 225 -0.76 -32.73 20.70
C GLY A 225 0.28 -33.84 20.55
N VAL A 226 0.57 -34.56 21.64
CA VAL A 226 1.14 -35.90 21.59
C VAL A 226 -0.04 -36.85 21.38
N GLU A 227 -0.37 -37.15 20.12
CA GLU A 227 -1.11 -38.37 19.82
C GLU A 227 -0.26 -39.57 20.27
N SER A 228 -0.68 -40.22 21.34
CA SER A 228 -0.26 -41.57 21.71
C SER A 228 -1.45 -42.51 21.60
N ASN A 229 -1.30 -43.46 20.68
CA ASN A 229 -2.10 -44.65 20.34
C ASN A 229 -3.24 -44.49 19.32
#